data_AF-A0A8T5IF62-F1
#
_entry.id   AF-A0A8T5IF62-F1
#
_cell.length_a   1.000
_cell.length_b   1.000
_cell.length_c   1.000
_cell.angle_alpha   90.00
_cell.angle_beta   90.00
_cell.angle_gamma   90.00
#
_symmetry.space_group_name_H-M   'P 1'
#
loop_
_entity.id
_entity.type
_entity.pdbx_description
1 polymer ?
#
loop_
_entity_poly.entity_id
_entity_poly.type
_entity_poly.pdbx_seq_one_letter_code
_entity_poly.pdbx_strand_id
1 'polypeptide(L)'
;MVGPSADNIMKAKTALPIAFGFVILGLIGWSNPEVVQTWFEEVRENANSESESPLVGIQEQENWLVVVVDFSDEESGNGRDIIQAKGLLDGSNGAVGYIEIMSGGESSLNLTYHSEIIRASLPSSSYGHDAENTRDVGSVEGGPAALAAEVITKLASKIDWSPFDLDKDGNVDRLLILHTAKPQEDGSGATSRIWS
;
A
#
# COMPACT_ATOMS: atom_id res chain seq x y z
N MET A 1 60.15 0.53 28.18
CA MET A 1 58.76 0.98 28.39
C MET A 1 58.49 2.09 27.39
N VAL A 2 57.83 1.78 26.27
CA VAL A 2 57.40 2.78 25.30
C VAL A 2 56.08 3.33 25.80
N GLY A 3 56.05 4.62 26.19
CA GLY A 3 54.81 5.28 26.60
C GLY A 3 53.81 5.33 25.45
N PRO A 4 52.49 5.39 25.73
CA PRO A 4 51.48 5.43 24.68
C PRO A 4 51.71 6.62 23.74
N SER A 5 51.67 6.35 22.42
CA SER A 5 51.78 7.35 21.36
C SER A 5 50.73 8.46 21.54
N ALA A 6 51.10 9.71 21.23
CA ALA A 6 50.25 10.89 21.39
C ALA A 6 48.87 10.77 20.72
N ASP A 7 48.77 10.03 19.61
CA ASP A 7 47.50 9.76 18.90
C ASP A 7 46.56 8.84 19.69
N ASN A 8 47.09 7.85 20.39
CA ASN A 8 46.28 6.96 21.24
C ASN A 8 45.77 7.72 22.47
N ILE A 9 46.56 8.66 22.98
CA ILE A 9 46.17 9.55 24.08
C ILE A 9 45.05 10.50 23.63
N MET A 10 45.11 11.06 22.41
CA MET A 10 44.04 11.93 21.90
C MET A 10 42.73 11.18 21.62
N LYS A 11 42.79 9.98 21.03
CA LYS A 11 41.59 9.14 20.81
C LYS A 11 40.97 8.65 22.13
N ALA A 12 41.79 8.32 23.13
CA ALA A 12 41.29 7.96 24.46
C ALA A 12 40.67 9.16 25.18
N LYS A 13 41.24 10.36 25.04
CA LYS A 13 40.72 11.61 25.64
C LYS A 13 39.35 12.02 25.08
N THR A 14 39.02 11.66 23.85
CA THR A 14 37.68 11.90 23.26
C THR A 14 36.73 10.73 23.45
N ALA A 15 37.21 9.48 23.40
CA ALA A 15 36.38 8.30 23.60
C ALA A 15 35.89 8.15 25.04
N LEU A 16 36.69 8.52 26.03
CA LEU A 16 36.34 8.40 27.45
C LEU A 16 35.13 9.26 27.86
N PRO A 17 35.05 10.57 27.52
CA PRO A 17 33.86 11.37 27.83
C PRO A 17 32.62 10.91 27.05
N ILE A 18 32.77 10.41 25.82
CA ILE A 18 31.65 9.83 25.04
C ILE A 18 31.11 8.57 25.72
N ALA A 19 32.00 7.66 26.13
CA ALA A 19 31.63 6.45 26.86
C ALA A 19 30.96 6.79 28.19
N PHE A 20 31.48 7.78 28.92
CA PHE A 20 30.86 8.26 30.15
C PHE A 20 29.48 8.87 29.90
N GLY A 21 29.31 9.58 28.77
CA GLY A 21 28.00 10.07 28.31
C GLY A 21 27.00 8.94 28.08
N PHE A 22 27.39 7.86 27.40
CA PHE A 22 26.52 6.70 27.20
C PHE A 22 26.17 5.99 28.52
N VAL A 23 27.12 5.89 29.45
CA VAL A 23 26.86 5.31 30.78
C VAL A 23 25.88 6.18 31.56
N ILE A 24 26.03 7.51 31.54
CA ILE A 24 25.10 8.44 32.19
C ILE A 24 23.71 8.34 31.57
N LEU A 25 23.61 8.32 30.23
CA LEU A 25 22.34 8.16 29.53
C LEU A 25 21.66 6.83 29.88
N GLY A 26 22.44 5.74 29.97
CA GLY A 26 21.94 4.43 30.42
C GLY A 26 21.44 4.45 31.87
N LEU A 27 22.13 5.15 32.77
CA LEU A 27 21.71 5.31 34.17
C LEU A 27 20.45 6.16 34.30
N ILE A 28 20.32 7.24 33.51
CA ILE A 28 19.11 8.07 33.47
C ILE A 28 17.92 7.25 32.95
N GLY A 29 18.11 6.48 31.88
CA GLY A 29 17.08 5.59 31.34
C GLY A 29 16.68 4.48 32.31
N TRP A 30 17.64 3.91 33.04
CA TRP A 30 17.35 2.89 34.05
C TRP A 30 16.61 3.44 35.28
N SER A 31 16.95 4.65 35.73
CA SER A 31 16.30 5.28 36.88
C SER A 31 14.91 5.86 36.55
N ASN A 32 14.62 6.11 35.26
CA ASN A 32 13.37 6.71 34.80
C ASN A 32 12.76 5.85 33.67
N PRO A 33 12.25 4.65 33.99
CA PRO A 33 11.68 3.75 33.00
C PRO A 33 10.48 4.39 32.27
N GLU A 34 9.74 5.28 32.93
CA GLU A 34 8.63 6.03 32.35
C GLU A 34 9.10 6.95 31.21
N VAL A 35 10.25 7.62 31.33
CA VAL A 35 10.78 8.49 30.27
C VAL A 35 11.21 7.68 29.04
N VAL A 36 11.80 6.50 29.26
CA VAL A 36 12.17 5.57 28.17
C VAL A 36 10.92 5.04 27.49
N GLN A 37 9.91 4.69 28.28
CA GLN A 37 8.65 4.17 27.78
C GLN A 37 7.87 5.23 27.00
N THR A 38 7.74 6.46 27.51
CA THR A 38 7.09 7.57 26.79
C THR A 38 7.84 7.93 25.51
N TRP A 39 9.18 7.97 25.53
CA TRP A 39 9.95 8.18 24.29
C TRP A 39 9.75 7.04 23.29
N PHE A 40 9.68 5.79 23.75
CA PHE A 40 9.43 4.63 22.88
C PHE A 40 8.00 4.63 22.34
N GLU A 41 7.02 5.02 23.15
CA GLU A 41 5.63 5.20 22.77
C GLU A 41 5.49 6.36 21.78
N GLU A 42 6.18 7.48 21.98
CA GLU A 42 6.20 8.64 21.07
C GLU A 42 6.89 8.30 19.74
N VAL A 43 7.99 7.54 19.74
CA VAL A 43 8.64 7.04 18.51
C VAL A 43 7.73 6.05 17.80
N ARG A 44 7.00 5.20 18.54
CA ARG A 44 6.05 4.22 17.97
C ARG A 44 4.78 4.88 17.45
N GLU A 45 4.26 5.88 18.13
CA GLU A 45 3.09 6.66 17.70
C GLU A 45 3.44 7.54 16.50
N ASN A 46 4.61 8.17 16.46
CA ASN A 46 5.08 8.91 15.28
C ASN A 46 5.42 8.01 14.08
N ALA A 47 5.81 6.75 14.32
CA ALA A 47 5.96 5.76 13.25
C ALA A 47 4.62 5.25 12.72
N ASN A 48 3.55 5.35 13.53
CA ASN A 48 2.19 4.96 13.16
C ASN A 48 1.30 6.15 12.76
N SER A 49 1.77 7.39 12.88
CA SER A 49 1.16 8.55 12.26
C SER A 49 1.58 8.57 10.79
N GLU A 50 1.11 7.59 10.02
CA GLU A 50 0.90 7.84 8.60
C GLU A 50 -0.09 9.00 8.54
N SER A 51 0.39 10.18 8.15
CA SER A 51 -0.50 11.27 7.81
C SER A 51 -1.39 10.76 6.68
N GLU A 52 -2.65 10.46 6.98
CA GLU A 52 -3.62 10.13 5.93
C GLU A 52 -3.53 11.24 4.88
N SER A 53 -3.12 10.87 3.66
CA SER A 53 -3.03 11.83 2.57
C SER A 53 -4.42 12.45 2.38
N PRO A 54 -4.50 13.78 2.24
CA PRO A 54 -5.79 14.46 2.09
C PRO A 54 -6.55 13.87 0.90
N LEU A 55 -7.84 13.56 1.09
CA LEU A 55 -8.65 13.01 0.02
C LEU A 55 -8.76 13.99 -1.16
N VAL A 56 -8.29 13.56 -2.33
CA VAL A 56 -8.38 14.34 -3.57
C VAL A 56 -9.78 14.22 -4.17
N GLY A 57 -10.51 15.35 -4.20
CA GLY A 57 -11.83 15.44 -4.84
C GLY A 57 -11.80 15.19 -6.36
N ILE A 58 -12.95 15.25 -7.02
CA ILE A 58 -13.02 15.11 -8.48
C ILE A 58 -12.30 16.28 -9.17
N GLN A 59 -11.48 15.98 -10.16
CA GLN A 59 -10.67 16.91 -10.94
C GLN A 59 -11.27 17.10 -12.34
N GLU A 60 -10.91 18.20 -13.02
CA GLU A 60 -11.31 18.43 -14.43
C GLU A 60 -10.78 17.33 -15.36
N GLN A 61 -9.58 16.81 -15.06
CA GLN A 61 -8.96 15.71 -15.77
C GLN A 61 -8.64 14.57 -14.80
N GLU A 62 -9.42 13.50 -14.86
CA GLU A 62 -9.18 12.28 -14.10
C GLU A 62 -8.30 11.33 -14.92
N ASN A 63 -7.29 10.73 -14.28
CA ASN A 63 -6.44 9.69 -14.86
C ASN A 63 -6.41 8.50 -13.90
N TRP A 64 -6.99 7.37 -14.28
CA TRP A 64 -7.04 6.19 -13.41
C TRP A 64 -6.25 5.04 -14.02
N LEU A 65 -5.43 4.39 -13.20
CA LEU A 65 -4.76 3.14 -13.58
C LEU A 65 -5.70 1.96 -13.32
N VAL A 66 -5.93 1.13 -14.33
CA VAL A 66 -6.71 -0.11 -14.23
C VAL A 66 -5.78 -1.31 -14.38
N VAL A 67 -5.77 -2.18 -13.37
CA VAL A 67 -4.97 -3.41 -13.36
C VAL A 67 -5.91 -4.60 -13.20
N VAL A 68 -5.79 -5.58 -14.09
CA VAL A 68 -6.50 -6.86 -13.96
C VAL A 68 -5.60 -7.88 -13.27
N VAL A 69 -6.14 -8.55 -12.26
CA VAL A 69 -5.43 -9.52 -11.43
C VAL A 69 -6.15 -10.86 -11.48
N ASP A 70 -5.39 -11.94 -11.66
CA ASP A 70 -5.91 -13.30 -11.57
C ASP A 70 -5.14 -14.14 -10.54
N PHE A 71 -5.67 -15.32 -10.23
CA PHE A 71 -5.14 -16.20 -9.19
C PHE A 71 -4.78 -17.57 -9.77
N SER A 72 -3.99 -18.36 -9.02
CA SER A 72 -3.64 -19.72 -9.44
C SER A 72 -4.84 -20.68 -9.52
N ASP A 73 -5.87 -20.44 -8.71
CA ASP A 73 -7.12 -21.21 -8.64
C ASP A 73 -8.25 -20.63 -9.50
N GLU A 74 -8.19 -19.32 -9.80
CA GLU A 74 -9.15 -18.62 -10.63
C GLU A 74 -8.44 -17.79 -11.72
N GLU A 75 -7.83 -18.49 -12.68
CA GLU A 75 -7.13 -17.85 -13.79
C GLU A 75 -8.07 -17.00 -14.68
N SER A 76 -7.48 -15.98 -15.27
CA SER A 76 -8.13 -15.17 -16.30
C SER A 76 -8.52 -16.00 -17.52
N GLY A 77 -9.51 -15.50 -18.26
CA GLY A 77 -10.00 -16.14 -19.47
C GLY A 77 -11.05 -15.27 -20.15
N ASN A 78 -11.65 -15.78 -21.23
CA ASN A 78 -12.65 -15.02 -21.99
C ASN A 78 -13.76 -14.48 -21.08
N GLY A 79 -13.95 -13.15 -21.10
CA GLY A 79 -14.93 -12.47 -20.26
C GLY A 79 -14.47 -12.19 -18.82
N ARG A 80 -13.21 -12.48 -18.48
CA ARG A 80 -12.54 -12.16 -17.21
C ARG A 80 -11.10 -11.75 -17.49
N ASP A 81 -10.96 -10.72 -18.33
CA ASP A 81 -9.69 -10.22 -18.85
C ASP A 81 -9.75 -8.69 -19.05
N ILE A 82 -8.68 -8.12 -19.62
CA ILE A 82 -8.56 -6.69 -19.91
C ILE A 82 -9.61 -6.23 -20.94
N ILE A 83 -10.06 -7.09 -21.86
CA ILE A 83 -11.07 -6.74 -22.85
C ILE A 83 -12.41 -6.56 -22.15
N GLN A 84 -12.76 -7.45 -21.22
CA GLN A 84 -13.95 -7.29 -20.39
C GLN A 84 -13.88 -6.02 -19.54
N ALA A 85 -12.74 -5.75 -18.90
CA ALA A 85 -12.55 -4.53 -18.11
C ALA A 85 -12.82 -3.26 -18.95
N LYS A 86 -12.24 -3.20 -20.15
CA LYS A 86 -12.52 -2.12 -21.12
C LYS A 86 -13.99 -2.02 -21.48
N GLY A 87 -14.63 -3.14 -21.80
CA GLY A 87 -16.04 -3.17 -22.15
C GLY A 87 -16.98 -2.70 -21.02
N LEU A 88 -16.56 -2.83 -19.75
CA LEU A 88 -17.32 -2.36 -18.59
C LEU A 88 -17.08 -0.89 -18.25
N LEU A 89 -15.83 -0.43 -18.35
CA LEU A 89 -15.42 0.87 -17.84
C LEU A 89 -15.42 1.96 -18.92
N ASP A 90 -15.10 1.61 -20.16
CA ASP A 90 -15.05 2.56 -21.27
C ASP A 90 -16.45 2.96 -21.76
N GLY A 91 -16.50 4.06 -22.51
CA GLY A 91 -17.69 4.50 -23.21
C GLY A 91 -18.74 5.18 -22.32
N SER A 92 -19.82 5.62 -22.96
CA SER A 92 -20.86 6.45 -22.32
C SER A 92 -21.69 5.73 -21.26
N ASN A 93 -21.68 4.40 -21.25
CA ASN A 93 -22.42 3.58 -20.30
C ASN A 93 -21.53 3.01 -19.18
N GLY A 94 -20.22 3.23 -19.25
CA GLY A 94 -19.24 2.79 -18.26
C GLY A 94 -18.87 3.90 -17.28
N ALA A 95 -17.73 3.71 -16.60
CA ALA A 95 -17.17 4.71 -15.68
C ALA A 95 -16.88 6.04 -16.38
N VAL A 96 -16.42 6.00 -17.65
CA VAL A 96 -16.11 7.21 -18.43
C VAL A 96 -17.35 8.11 -18.57
N GLY A 97 -18.47 7.55 -19.06
CA GLY A 97 -19.72 8.29 -19.17
C GLY A 97 -20.32 8.69 -17.82
N TYR A 98 -20.14 7.86 -16.78
CA TYR A 98 -20.61 8.20 -15.44
C TYR A 98 -19.94 9.47 -14.89
N ILE A 99 -18.60 9.55 -14.98
CA ILE A 99 -17.83 10.73 -14.54
C ILE A 99 -18.25 12.00 -15.30
N GLU A 100 -18.42 11.89 -16.62
CA GLU A 100 -18.89 13.01 -17.46
C GLU A 100 -20.28 13.49 -17.02
N ILE A 101 -21.23 12.57 -16.81
CA ILE A 101 -22.61 12.94 -16.42
C ILE A 101 -22.66 13.52 -15.00
N MET A 102 -22.01 12.87 -14.04
CA MET A 102 -22.08 13.31 -12.63
C MET A 102 -21.42 14.66 -12.40
N SER A 103 -20.41 14.99 -13.20
CA SER A 103 -19.72 16.28 -13.16
C SER A 103 -20.43 17.36 -13.98
N GLY A 104 -21.51 17.02 -14.70
CA GLY A 104 -22.18 17.95 -15.61
C GLY A 104 -21.34 18.31 -16.85
N GLY A 105 -20.38 17.46 -17.22
CA GLY A 105 -19.44 17.69 -18.31
C GLY A 105 -18.16 18.43 -17.93
N GLU A 106 -17.98 18.74 -16.65
CA GLU A 106 -16.80 19.48 -16.15
C GLU A 106 -15.59 18.58 -15.85
N SER A 107 -15.79 17.25 -15.81
CA SER A 107 -14.72 16.28 -15.61
C SER A 107 -14.69 15.26 -16.74
N SER A 108 -13.48 14.90 -17.16
CA SER A 108 -13.25 13.82 -18.12
C SER A 108 -12.38 12.72 -17.52
N LEU A 109 -12.74 11.46 -17.77
CA LEU A 109 -12.01 10.30 -17.28
C LEU A 109 -11.16 9.66 -18.38
N ASN A 110 -9.85 9.60 -18.14
CA ASN A 110 -8.89 8.85 -18.94
C ASN A 110 -8.47 7.58 -18.20
N LEU A 111 -8.74 6.42 -18.80
CA LEU A 111 -8.40 5.11 -18.24
C LEU A 111 -7.12 4.58 -18.89
N THR A 112 -6.11 4.32 -18.05
CA THR A 112 -4.89 3.63 -18.47
C THR A 112 -4.94 2.18 -18.00
N TYR A 113 -4.98 1.24 -18.94
CA TYR A 113 -4.99 -0.19 -18.62
C TYR A 113 -3.57 -0.74 -18.63
N HIS A 114 -3.17 -1.44 -17.57
CA HIS A 114 -1.95 -2.24 -17.62
C HIS A 114 -2.12 -3.35 -18.68
N SER A 115 -1.10 -3.54 -19.53
CA SER A 115 -1.20 -4.40 -20.71
C SER A 115 -1.20 -5.90 -20.38
N GLU A 116 -0.71 -6.26 -19.20
CA GLU A 116 -0.62 -7.66 -18.74
C GLU A 116 -1.59 -7.91 -17.59
N ILE A 117 -2.03 -9.16 -17.48
CA ILE A 117 -2.77 -9.61 -16.30
C ILE A 117 -1.74 -9.99 -15.24
N ILE A 118 -1.89 -9.41 -14.04
CA ILE A 118 -0.98 -9.68 -12.93
C ILE A 118 -1.45 -10.92 -12.20
N ARG A 119 -0.67 -12.00 -12.28
CA ARG A 119 -0.92 -13.22 -11.52
C ARG A 119 -0.54 -13.03 -10.06
N ALA A 120 -1.50 -13.16 -9.15
CA ALA A 120 -1.26 -13.24 -7.71
C ALA A 120 -0.44 -14.48 -7.35
N SER A 121 0.41 -14.36 -6.34
CA SER A 121 1.33 -15.43 -5.92
C SER A 121 0.60 -16.58 -5.23
N LEU A 122 -0.57 -16.29 -4.66
CA LEU A 122 -1.38 -17.24 -3.90
C LEU A 122 -2.79 -17.41 -4.50
N PRO A 123 -3.52 -18.47 -4.12
CA PRO A 123 -4.93 -18.63 -4.47
C PRO A 123 -5.80 -17.48 -3.94
N SER A 124 -6.92 -17.21 -4.60
CA SER A 124 -7.89 -16.16 -4.22
C SER A 124 -8.31 -16.20 -2.74
N SER A 125 -8.54 -17.40 -2.23
CA SER A 125 -8.86 -17.66 -0.83
C SER A 125 -7.79 -17.22 0.17
N SER A 126 -6.55 -17.05 -0.27
CA SER A 126 -5.50 -16.56 0.63
C SER A 126 -5.66 -15.08 0.98
N TYR A 127 -6.34 -14.33 0.11
CA TYR A 127 -6.59 -12.90 0.28
C TYR A 127 -8.01 -12.62 0.78
N GLY A 128 -9.00 -13.47 0.46
CA GLY A 128 -10.42 -13.25 0.80
C GLY A 128 -11.00 -14.19 1.86
N HIS A 129 -10.19 -14.82 2.71
CA HIS A 129 -10.71 -15.67 3.77
C HIS A 129 -11.27 -14.86 4.93
N ASP A 130 -12.50 -15.15 5.34
CA ASP A 130 -13.08 -14.62 6.57
C ASP A 130 -12.51 -15.38 7.78
N ALA A 131 -12.22 -14.66 8.87
CA ALA A 131 -11.86 -15.26 10.15
C ALA A 131 -12.82 -14.79 11.24
N GLU A 132 -13.45 -15.76 11.91
CA GLU A 132 -14.46 -15.54 12.96
C GLU A 132 -15.61 -14.61 12.49
N ASN A 133 -15.58 -13.35 12.92
CA ASN A 133 -16.58 -12.32 12.59
C ASN A 133 -16.02 -11.20 11.69
N THR A 134 -14.77 -11.35 11.23
CA THR A 134 -14.08 -10.37 10.39
C THR A 134 -13.99 -10.92 8.98
N ARG A 135 -14.49 -10.14 8.02
CA ARG A 135 -14.39 -10.49 6.60
C ARG A 135 -13.01 -10.19 6.06
N ASP A 136 -12.60 -10.90 5.02
CA ASP A 136 -11.38 -10.57 4.24
C ASP A 136 -10.10 -10.43 5.06
N VAL A 137 -9.96 -11.24 6.11
CA VAL A 137 -8.71 -11.31 6.88
C VAL A 137 -7.61 -11.95 6.03
N GLY A 138 -7.99 -12.80 5.08
CA GLY A 138 -7.07 -13.65 4.34
C GLY A 138 -6.57 -14.82 5.18
N SER A 139 -6.04 -15.85 4.53
CA SER A 139 -5.22 -16.86 5.23
C SER A 139 -3.77 -16.38 5.40
N VAL A 140 -3.43 -15.25 4.77
CA VAL A 140 -2.20 -14.49 4.95
C VAL A 140 -2.54 -13.12 5.54
N GLU A 141 -1.66 -12.61 6.40
CA GLU A 141 -1.82 -11.31 7.04
C GLU A 141 -2.04 -10.19 5.99
N GLY A 142 -3.11 -9.42 6.16
CA GLY A 142 -3.40 -8.23 5.36
C GLY A 142 -4.45 -8.41 4.25
N GLY A 143 -4.97 -9.62 4.02
CA GLY A 143 -6.16 -9.83 3.15
C GLY A 143 -6.08 -9.15 1.76
N PRO A 144 -7.11 -8.43 1.31
CA PRO A 144 -7.10 -7.70 0.04
C PRO A 144 -6.04 -6.59 -0.02
N ALA A 145 -5.67 -5.98 1.10
CA ALA A 145 -4.59 -4.99 1.13
C ALA A 145 -3.23 -5.63 0.82
N ALA A 146 -3.00 -6.88 1.26
CA ALA A 146 -1.82 -7.64 0.88
C ALA A 146 -1.79 -7.95 -0.63
N LEU A 147 -2.95 -8.24 -1.24
CA LEU A 147 -3.06 -8.38 -2.70
C LEU A 147 -2.70 -7.08 -3.42
N ALA A 148 -3.24 -5.95 -2.97
CA ALA A 148 -2.94 -4.65 -3.55
C ALA A 148 -1.44 -4.31 -3.44
N ALA A 149 -0.85 -4.52 -2.27
CA ALA A 149 0.59 -4.31 -2.04
C ALA A 149 1.45 -5.20 -2.96
N GLU A 150 1.06 -6.47 -3.15
CA GLU A 150 1.74 -7.38 -4.06
C GLU A 150 1.68 -6.90 -5.52
N VAL A 151 0.50 -6.46 -5.97
CA VAL A 151 0.30 -5.93 -7.33
C VAL A 151 1.13 -4.68 -7.56
N ILE A 152 1.09 -3.73 -6.62
CA ILE A 152 1.89 -2.49 -6.68
C ILE A 152 3.38 -2.83 -6.72
N THR A 153 3.84 -3.76 -5.87
CA THR A 153 5.24 -4.20 -5.86
C THR A 153 5.67 -4.81 -7.20
N LYS A 154 4.80 -5.62 -7.83
CA LYS A 154 5.07 -6.21 -9.15
C LYS A 154 5.11 -5.19 -10.28
N LEU A 155 4.47 -4.03 -10.09
CA LEU A 155 4.37 -2.94 -11.06
C LEU A 155 5.35 -1.78 -10.81
N ALA A 156 5.93 -1.69 -9.61
CA ALA A 156 6.66 -0.52 -9.12
C ALA A 156 7.68 0.04 -10.11
N SER A 157 8.45 -0.83 -10.78
CA SER A 157 9.48 -0.43 -11.76
C SER A 157 9.07 -0.61 -13.23
N LYS A 158 7.80 -0.94 -13.50
CA LYS A 158 7.30 -1.31 -14.83
C LYS A 158 6.45 -0.23 -15.48
N ILE A 159 5.95 0.72 -14.70
CA ILE A 159 5.11 1.81 -15.18
C ILE A 159 5.55 3.15 -14.60
N ASP A 160 5.16 4.22 -15.27
CA ASP A 160 5.23 5.58 -14.76
C ASP A 160 3.98 5.86 -13.91
N TRP A 161 4.18 6.16 -12.64
CA TRP A 161 3.09 6.42 -11.68
C TRP A 161 2.65 7.88 -11.65
N SER A 162 3.47 8.79 -12.19
CA SER A 162 3.21 10.22 -12.12
C SER A 162 1.87 10.69 -12.70
N PRO A 163 1.28 10.06 -13.73
CA PRO A 163 -0.03 10.49 -14.24
C PRO A 163 -1.18 10.25 -13.27
N PHE A 164 -0.99 9.40 -12.26
CA PHE A 164 -2.03 9.01 -11.29
C PHE A 164 -1.91 9.76 -9.96
N ASP A 165 -0.94 10.67 -9.84
CA ASP A 165 -0.77 11.65 -8.77
C ASP A 165 -1.34 12.99 -9.30
N LEU A 166 -2.63 13.21 -9.06
CA LEU A 166 -3.42 14.30 -9.63
C LEU A 166 -3.10 15.64 -8.92
N ASP A 167 -2.84 15.60 -7.62
CA ASP A 167 -2.55 16.81 -6.83
C ASP A 167 -1.04 17.10 -6.62
N LYS A 168 -0.18 16.17 -7.07
CA LYS A 168 1.29 16.25 -7.06
C LYS A 168 1.89 16.21 -5.66
N ASP A 169 1.25 15.49 -4.74
CA ASP A 169 1.75 15.28 -3.38
C ASP A 169 2.75 14.11 -3.27
N GLY A 170 2.93 13.35 -4.36
CA GLY A 170 3.81 12.18 -4.45
C GLY A 170 3.11 10.84 -4.20
N ASN A 171 1.80 10.83 -3.97
CA ASN A 171 0.98 9.64 -3.78
C ASN A 171 0.12 9.34 -5.02
N VAL A 172 -0.29 8.09 -5.17
CA VAL A 172 -1.22 7.69 -6.25
C VAL A 172 -2.65 7.91 -5.77
N ASP A 173 -3.40 8.75 -6.48
CA ASP A 173 -4.77 9.12 -6.13
C ASP A 173 -5.83 8.16 -6.68
N ARG A 174 -5.54 7.49 -7.81
CA ARG A 174 -6.52 6.71 -8.58
C ARG A 174 -5.94 5.41 -9.10
N LEU A 175 -6.19 4.33 -8.37
CA LEU A 175 -5.84 2.97 -8.74
C LEU A 175 -7.08 2.06 -8.64
N LEU A 176 -7.37 1.33 -9.71
CA LEU A 176 -8.42 0.33 -9.75
C LEU A 176 -7.80 -1.05 -10.01
N ILE A 177 -7.94 -1.94 -9.03
CA ILE A 177 -7.54 -3.35 -9.16
C ILE A 177 -8.79 -4.19 -9.36
N LEU A 178 -8.91 -4.82 -10.53
CA LEU A 178 -10.01 -5.71 -10.87
C LEU A 178 -9.55 -7.16 -10.75
N HIS A 179 -10.10 -7.91 -9.80
CA HIS A 179 -9.77 -9.31 -9.67
C HIS A 179 -10.73 -10.20 -10.48
N THR A 180 -10.22 -11.30 -11.06
CA THR A 180 -11.04 -12.24 -11.85
C THR A 180 -11.83 -13.23 -11.01
N ALA A 181 -11.53 -13.31 -9.71
CA ALA A 181 -12.21 -14.22 -8.80
C ALA A 181 -13.69 -13.83 -8.66
N LYS A 182 -14.56 -14.83 -8.47
CA LYS A 182 -15.95 -14.54 -8.09
C LYS A 182 -15.96 -13.77 -6.77
N PRO A 183 -16.77 -12.71 -6.64
CA PRO A 183 -16.75 -11.92 -5.44
C PRO A 183 -17.69 -12.54 -4.38
N GLN A 184 -17.54 -12.15 -3.12
CA GLN A 184 -18.29 -12.74 -2.01
C GLN A 184 -19.76 -12.29 -1.97
N GLU A 185 -20.06 -11.07 -2.43
CA GLU A 185 -21.39 -10.46 -2.38
C GLU A 185 -22.43 -11.09 -3.31
N ASP A 186 -22.01 -11.96 -4.24
CA ASP A 186 -22.88 -12.72 -5.15
C ASP A 186 -23.69 -13.83 -4.42
N GLY A 187 -23.71 -13.80 -3.09
CA GLY A 187 -24.67 -14.54 -2.25
C GLY A 187 -24.43 -16.04 -2.13
N SER A 188 -23.34 -16.58 -2.67
CA SER A 188 -23.06 -18.03 -2.62
C SER A 188 -22.50 -18.52 -1.28
N GLY A 189 -22.39 -17.66 -0.26
CA GLY A 189 -21.92 -18.02 1.08
C GLY A 189 -20.47 -18.49 1.17
N ALA A 190 -19.64 -18.18 0.17
CA ALA A 190 -18.24 -18.58 0.14
C ALA A 190 -17.39 -17.57 0.93
N THR A 191 -17.07 -17.89 2.18
CA THR A 191 -16.26 -17.09 3.13
C THR A 191 -14.76 -17.08 2.80
N SER A 192 -14.43 -17.33 1.54
CA SER A 192 -13.07 -17.49 1.03
C SER A 192 -12.85 -16.68 -0.24
N ARG A 193 -13.72 -15.71 -0.49
CA ARG A 193 -13.69 -14.84 -1.66
C ARG A 193 -13.53 -13.42 -1.17
N ILE A 194 -12.83 -12.61 -1.95
CA ILE A 194 -12.69 -11.20 -1.64
C ILE A 194 -14.07 -10.54 -1.70
N TRP A 195 -14.42 -9.77 -0.67
CA TRP A 195 -15.55 -8.86 -0.70
C TRP A 195 -15.12 -7.54 -1.37
N SER A 196 -15.86 -7.11 -2.40
CA SER A 196 -15.57 -5.85 -3.12
C SER A 196 -16.13 -4.61 -2.42
#